data_AF-A0A3N5RL80-F1
#
_entry.id   AF-A0A3N5RL80-F1
#
_cell.length_a   1.000
_cell.length_b   1.000
_cell.length_c   1.000
_cell.angle_alpha   90.00
_cell.angle_beta   90.00
_cell.angle_gamma   90.00
#
_symmetry.space_group_name_H-M   'P 1'
#
loop_
_entity.id
_entity.type
_entity.pdbx_description
1 polymer ?
#
loop_
_entity_poly.entity_id
_entity_poly.type
_entity_poly.pdbx_seq_one_letter_code
_entity_poly.pdbx_strand_id
1 'polypeptide(L)'
;MMRSSTSAIIPLSGLQLIAARLFWMLIASVSIFLFVLAVPIEYQQELVRAVSIYEPHLERLNLSPEFYAIYQTGLDVLLAGSFIIVGGLVFFYRTGDGILILVSLTYMTFGTLFVPTLYNLGIAQPFFYPVVSFIRAMGLLLSIFGGFYLVPNGKFVPSITRYLSILWIILVLGWLFIPRLPANLIHLTTWSDNLGFAFLLYGSFYLSGVLAQVYRYKKVSTPLQKQQTKLVVLGTAGAVLGFVIYHIPLIINPSLDQPGYSHLLYLFTAKPIYHTLVLMVPISVSFSILRYRLWDVDRLINRSLVYGTLTVVLAVLYFGLVIFLRTAFLGFTEQSSVISVIISTLAIAALFNPLRGSIQKWIDLRFFRRKYDTEKTLEAFRQNIRQKVNLNQLTDELINMVDDTIQPEHISLWIRGSENSAKNVFDNHHEDMFRNDYRNDLRTHKI
;
A
#
# COMPACT_ATOMS: atom_id res chain seq x y z
N MET A 1 -25.94 29.65 -12.70
CA MET A 1 -26.23 28.75 -11.55
C MET A 1 -25.95 27.31 -11.96
N MET A 2 -24.73 26.81 -11.73
CA MET A 2 -24.41 25.38 -11.85
C MET A 2 -24.09 24.89 -10.44
N ARG A 3 -25.01 24.11 -9.85
CA ARG A 3 -24.72 23.40 -8.59
C ARG A 3 -23.72 22.31 -8.92
N SER A 4 -22.46 22.49 -8.49
CA SER A 4 -21.53 21.39 -8.30
C SER A 4 -22.19 20.39 -7.38
N SER A 5 -22.53 19.21 -7.89
CA SER A 5 -22.95 18.07 -7.08
C SER A 5 -21.73 17.53 -6.33
N THR A 6 -21.31 18.28 -5.31
CA THR A 6 -20.40 17.79 -4.29
C THR A 6 -21.06 16.54 -3.71
N SER A 7 -20.43 15.41 -3.97
CA SER A 7 -20.86 14.09 -3.53
C SER A 7 -21.20 14.13 -2.04
N ALA A 8 -22.47 13.91 -1.71
CA ALA A 8 -22.95 13.70 -0.35
C ALA A 8 -22.38 12.39 0.21
N ILE A 9 -21.12 12.44 0.62
CA ILE A 9 -20.57 11.62 1.69
C ILE A 9 -21.07 12.32 2.95
N ILE A 10 -21.86 11.66 3.80
CA ILE A 10 -22.21 12.24 5.11
C ILE A 10 -20.88 12.38 5.85
N PRO A 11 -20.33 13.59 6.02
CA PRO A 11 -19.10 13.74 6.77
C PRO A 11 -19.45 13.35 8.20
N LEU A 12 -18.73 12.37 8.75
CA LEU A 12 -18.80 12.11 10.18
C LEU A 12 -18.47 13.45 10.87
N SER A 13 -19.41 13.97 11.65
CA SER A 13 -19.28 15.30 12.26
C SER A 13 -19.37 15.21 13.79
N GLY A 14 -18.65 16.11 14.47
CA GLY A 14 -18.64 16.22 15.92
C GLY A 14 -18.23 14.92 16.64
N LEU A 15 -19.10 14.43 17.53
CA LEU A 15 -18.84 13.30 18.41
C LEU A 15 -18.60 11.98 17.68
N GLN A 16 -19.32 11.74 16.57
CA GLN A 16 -19.21 10.49 15.81
C GLN A 16 -17.82 10.31 15.19
N LEU A 17 -17.23 11.41 14.72
CA LEU A 17 -15.88 11.40 14.16
C LEU A 17 -14.82 11.15 15.24
N ILE A 18 -14.99 11.76 16.41
CA ILE A 18 -14.09 11.55 17.56
C ILE A 18 -14.17 10.10 18.02
N ALA A 19 -15.37 9.55 18.17
CA ALA A 19 -15.58 8.15 18.53
C ALA A 19 -14.96 7.20 17.50
N ALA A 20 -15.15 7.45 16.20
CA ALA A 20 -14.54 6.65 15.14
C ALA A 20 -12.99 6.70 15.17
N ARG A 21 -12.39 7.86 15.45
CA ARG A 21 -10.94 8.00 15.60
C ARG A 21 -10.41 7.31 16.85
N LEU A 22 -11.08 7.45 17.99
CA LEU A 22 -10.70 6.78 19.23
C LEU A 22 -10.79 5.26 19.08
N PHE A 23 -11.86 4.77 18.47
CA PHE A 23 -12.02 3.37 18.13
C PHE A 23 -10.90 2.90 17.19
N TRP A 24 -10.62 3.67 16.13
CA TRP A 24 -9.52 3.37 15.23
C TRP A 24 -8.18 3.29 15.97
N MET A 25 -7.85 4.28 16.80
CA MET A 25 -6.57 4.33 17.53
C MET A 25 -6.45 3.18 18.52
N LEU A 26 -7.55 2.80 19.18
CA LEU A 26 -7.59 1.64 20.07
C LEU A 26 -7.29 0.36 19.29
N ILE A 27 -8.03 0.09 18.22
CA ILE A 27 -7.82 -1.10 17.39
C ILE A 27 -6.42 -1.13 16.80
N ALA A 28 -5.96 -0.03 16.20
CA ALA A 28 -4.64 0.10 15.62
C ALA A 28 -3.54 -0.21 16.64
N SER A 29 -3.61 0.38 17.83
CA SER A 29 -2.63 0.19 18.90
C SER A 29 -2.63 -1.24 19.40
N VAL A 30 -3.81 -1.83 19.63
CA VAL A 30 -3.95 -3.21 20.08
C VAL A 30 -3.44 -4.18 19.01
N SER A 31 -3.79 -3.97 17.73
CA SER A 31 -3.30 -4.82 16.63
C SER A 31 -1.79 -4.76 16.49
N ILE A 32 -1.17 -3.57 16.56
CA ILE A 32 0.29 -3.43 16.50
C ILE A 32 0.95 -4.08 17.71
N PHE A 33 0.43 -3.83 18.91
CA PHE A 33 0.95 -4.41 20.15
C PHE A 33 0.92 -5.95 20.11
N LEU A 34 -0.22 -6.53 19.76
CA LEU A 34 -0.35 -7.98 19.62
C LEU A 34 0.54 -8.53 18.51
N PHE A 35 0.68 -7.83 17.38
CA PHE A 35 1.57 -8.26 16.32
C PHE A 35 3.03 -8.31 16.78
N VAL A 36 3.51 -7.26 17.45
CA VAL A 36 4.87 -7.19 18.00
C VAL A 36 5.12 -8.31 19.02
N LEU A 37 4.15 -8.58 19.90
CA LEU A 37 4.23 -9.69 20.85
C LEU A 37 4.19 -11.07 20.17
N ALA A 38 3.49 -11.18 19.04
CA ALA A 38 3.33 -12.43 18.33
C ALA A 38 4.59 -12.84 17.55
N VAL A 39 5.42 -11.89 17.10
CA VAL A 39 6.60 -12.20 16.26
C VAL A 39 7.60 -13.15 16.94
N PRO A 40 8.02 -12.95 18.21
CA PRO A 40 8.91 -13.90 18.88
C PRO A 40 8.28 -15.28 19.05
N ILE A 41 6.96 -15.34 19.31
CA ILE A 41 6.23 -16.61 19.47
C ILE A 41 6.16 -17.35 18.14
N GLU A 42 5.89 -16.64 17.04
CA GLU A 42 5.91 -17.18 15.69
C GLU A 42 7.27 -17.78 15.36
N TYR A 43 8.34 -17.04 15.61
CA TYR A 43 9.71 -17.52 15.39
C TYR A 43 9.99 -18.81 16.17
N GLN A 44 9.62 -18.86 17.44
CA GLN A 44 9.82 -20.06 18.26
C GLN A 44 9.00 -21.25 17.75
N GLN A 45 7.77 -21.03 17.31
CA GLN A 45 6.94 -22.10 16.75
C GLN A 45 7.49 -22.62 15.41
N GLU A 46 7.95 -21.73 14.54
CA GLU A 46 8.59 -22.13 13.29
C GLU A 46 9.94 -22.83 13.53
N LEU A 47 10.70 -22.43 14.56
CA LEU A 47 11.93 -23.13 14.96
C LEU A 47 11.63 -24.54 15.48
N VAL A 48 10.60 -24.69 16.32
CA VAL A 48 10.16 -26.00 16.80
C VAL A 48 9.73 -26.88 15.62
N ARG A 49 8.96 -26.36 14.65
CA ARG A 49 8.61 -27.10 13.43
C ARG A 49 9.84 -27.48 12.63
N ALA A 50 10.79 -26.56 12.49
CA ALA A 50 12.03 -26.80 11.75
C ALA A 50 12.80 -27.98 12.32
N VAL A 51 12.98 -28.03 13.64
CA VAL A 51 13.71 -29.11 14.32
C VAL A 51 12.89 -30.40 14.37
N SER A 52 11.64 -30.33 14.84
CA SER A 52 10.83 -31.54 15.09
C SER A 52 10.34 -32.25 13.83
N ILE A 53 10.16 -31.54 12.72
CA ILE A 53 9.52 -32.06 11.52
C ILE A 53 10.45 -31.99 10.30
N TYR A 54 11.12 -30.86 10.09
CA TYR A 54 11.82 -30.58 8.84
C TYR A 54 13.33 -30.80 8.90
N GLU A 55 13.93 -31.11 10.05
CA GLU A 55 15.38 -31.21 10.21
C GLU A 55 16.03 -32.17 9.20
N PRO A 56 15.55 -33.43 9.02
CA PRO A 56 16.11 -34.34 8.02
C PRO A 56 15.92 -33.89 6.57
N HIS A 57 14.99 -32.96 6.33
CA HIS A 57 14.66 -32.42 5.01
C HIS A 57 15.45 -31.14 4.72
N LEU A 58 15.73 -30.34 5.73
CA LEU A 58 16.55 -29.13 5.68
C LEU A 58 18.02 -29.49 5.46
N GLU A 59 18.51 -30.55 6.11
CA GLU A 59 19.87 -31.08 5.89
C GLU A 59 20.10 -31.45 4.41
N ARG A 60 19.11 -32.06 3.74
CA ARG A 60 19.19 -32.39 2.30
C ARG A 60 19.35 -31.14 1.42
N LEU A 61 18.88 -29.99 1.89
CA LEU A 61 18.98 -28.71 1.20
C LEU A 61 20.19 -27.88 1.66
N ASN A 62 21.00 -28.40 2.59
CA ASN A 62 22.07 -27.66 3.29
C ASN A 62 21.54 -26.38 3.96
N LEU A 63 20.33 -26.42 4.51
CA LEU A 63 19.70 -25.33 5.23
C LEU A 63 19.64 -25.67 6.73
N SER A 64 19.78 -24.67 7.58
CA SER A 64 19.66 -24.87 9.03
C SER A 64 18.21 -24.63 9.51
N PRO A 65 17.80 -25.23 10.65
CA PRO A 65 16.50 -24.96 11.27
C PRO A 65 16.26 -23.48 11.56
N GLU A 66 17.28 -22.74 11.99
CA GLU A 66 17.18 -21.30 12.27
C GLU A 66 16.93 -20.50 10.99
N PHE A 67 17.52 -20.90 9.87
CA PHE A 67 17.25 -20.24 8.59
C PHE A 67 15.79 -20.36 8.19
N TYR A 68 15.24 -21.57 8.29
CA TYR A 68 13.83 -21.81 8.01
C TYR A 68 12.94 -20.93 8.89
N ALA A 69 13.20 -20.88 10.20
CA ALA A 69 12.41 -20.08 11.13
C ALA A 69 12.48 -18.58 10.82
N ILE A 70 13.69 -18.04 10.59
CA ILE A 70 13.88 -16.63 10.22
C ILE A 70 13.17 -16.32 8.90
N TYR A 71 13.29 -17.21 7.90
CA TYR A 71 12.70 -17.03 6.58
C TYR A 71 11.17 -17.00 6.65
N GLN A 72 10.56 -17.98 7.32
CA GLN A 72 9.10 -18.06 7.43
C GLN A 72 8.53 -16.89 8.22
N THR A 73 9.08 -16.60 9.40
CA THR A 73 8.63 -15.46 10.22
C THR A 73 8.89 -14.13 9.50
N GLY A 74 10.01 -14.00 8.78
CA GLY A 74 10.34 -12.81 8.01
C GLY A 74 9.33 -12.53 6.90
N LEU A 75 8.91 -13.55 6.14
CA LEU A 75 7.87 -13.41 5.13
C LEU A 75 6.54 -12.93 5.73
N ASP A 76 6.15 -13.51 6.87
CA ASP A 76 4.91 -13.16 7.55
C ASP A 76 4.93 -11.71 8.07
N VAL A 77 6.04 -11.30 8.69
CA VAL A 77 6.26 -9.92 9.16
C VAL A 77 6.26 -8.92 8.01
N LEU A 78 6.91 -9.24 6.90
CA LEU A 78 6.93 -8.38 5.72
C LEU A 78 5.53 -8.19 5.14
N LEU A 79 4.76 -9.27 4.99
CA LEU A 79 3.40 -9.21 4.47
C LEU A 79 2.51 -8.38 5.39
N ALA A 80 2.36 -8.79 6.65
CA ALA A 80 1.47 -8.11 7.59
C ALA A 80 1.92 -6.65 7.85
N GLY A 81 3.23 -6.43 8.01
CA GLY A 81 3.81 -5.10 8.21
C GLY A 81 3.47 -4.14 7.07
N SER A 82 3.49 -4.60 5.81
CA SER A 82 3.12 -3.76 4.66
C SER A 82 1.67 -3.27 4.73
N PHE A 83 0.74 -4.14 5.14
CA PHE A 83 -0.67 -3.82 5.29
C PHE A 83 -0.89 -2.85 6.45
N ILE A 84 -0.23 -3.08 7.59
CA ILE A 84 -0.29 -2.20 8.77
C ILE A 84 0.25 -0.81 8.43
N ILE A 85 1.38 -0.72 7.72
CA ILE A 85 1.99 0.55 7.30
C ILE A 85 1.05 1.31 6.37
N VAL A 86 0.55 0.66 5.31
CA VAL A 86 -0.37 1.31 4.36
C VAL A 86 -1.67 1.73 5.05
N GLY A 87 -2.23 0.88 5.91
CA GLY A 87 -3.40 1.22 6.73
C GLY A 87 -3.16 2.47 7.59
N GLY A 88 -2.04 2.52 8.32
CA GLY A 88 -1.66 3.67 9.13
C GLY A 88 -1.50 4.95 8.29
N LEU A 89 -0.82 4.87 7.15
CA LEU A 89 -0.65 6.00 6.23
C LEU A 89 -2.00 6.54 5.72
N VAL A 90 -2.95 5.65 5.39
CA VAL A 90 -4.31 6.03 4.96
C VAL A 90 -5.07 6.77 6.06
N PHE A 91 -4.93 6.38 7.33
CA PHE A 91 -5.60 7.08 8.44
C PHE A 91 -5.03 8.48 8.67
N PHE A 92 -3.70 8.60 8.75
CA PHE A 92 -3.03 9.88 8.98
C PHE A 92 -3.22 10.86 7.81
N TYR A 93 -3.58 10.37 6.63
CA TYR A 93 -3.81 11.19 5.45
C TYR A 93 -5.01 12.14 5.58
N ARG A 94 -6.21 11.64 5.93
CA ARG A 94 -7.41 12.48 6.10
C ARG A 94 -8.39 11.83 7.07
N THR A 95 -8.16 12.12 8.35
CA THR A 95 -8.94 11.61 9.49
C THR A 95 -10.39 12.11 9.54
N GLY A 96 -10.86 12.90 8.57
CA GLY A 96 -12.22 13.46 8.49
C GLY A 96 -13.18 12.68 7.59
N ASP A 97 -12.69 11.71 6.81
CA ASP A 97 -13.52 10.92 5.90
C ASP A 97 -13.72 9.49 6.46
N GLY A 98 -14.98 9.10 6.67
CA GLY A 98 -15.33 7.80 7.22
C GLY A 98 -14.87 6.64 6.34
N ILE A 99 -14.82 6.81 5.01
CA ILE A 99 -14.35 5.74 4.12
C ILE A 99 -12.86 5.46 4.32
N LEU A 100 -12.05 6.48 4.62
CA LEU A 100 -10.62 6.33 4.84
C LEU A 100 -10.31 5.66 6.17
N ILE A 101 -11.09 5.98 7.21
CA ILE A 101 -11.01 5.26 8.49
C ILE A 101 -11.37 3.79 8.29
N LEU A 102 -12.42 3.50 7.52
CA LEU A 102 -12.83 2.13 7.21
C LEU A 102 -11.76 1.37 6.40
N VAL A 103 -11.26 1.95 5.31
CA VAL A 103 -10.21 1.35 4.48
C VAL A 103 -8.95 1.13 5.34
N SER A 104 -8.55 2.11 6.14
CA SER A 104 -7.42 1.96 7.03
C SER A 104 -7.60 0.79 8.01
N LEU A 105 -8.75 0.69 8.68
CA LEU A 105 -9.07 -0.45 9.55
C LEU A 105 -9.04 -1.78 8.81
N THR A 106 -9.58 -1.82 7.58
CA THR A 106 -9.51 -2.99 6.71
C THR A 106 -8.06 -3.40 6.54
N TYR A 107 -7.17 -2.50 6.11
CA TYR A 107 -5.77 -2.84 5.88
C TYR A 107 -5.06 -3.31 7.16
N MET A 108 -5.22 -2.57 8.27
CA MET A 108 -4.53 -2.91 9.53
C MET A 108 -4.92 -4.28 10.08
N THR A 109 -6.22 -4.62 10.05
CA THR A 109 -6.69 -5.89 10.61
C THR A 109 -6.62 -7.04 9.60
N PHE A 110 -6.86 -6.78 8.31
CA PHE A 110 -6.79 -7.80 7.27
C PHE A 110 -5.36 -8.31 7.04
N GLY A 111 -4.34 -7.45 7.19
CA GLY A 111 -2.94 -7.89 7.11
C GLY A 111 -2.58 -9.02 8.08
N THR A 112 -3.29 -9.11 9.21
CA THR A 112 -3.06 -10.15 10.23
C THR A 112 -3.75 -11.48 9.93
N LEU A 113 -4.61 -11.56 8.90
CA LEU A 113 -5.32 -12.79 8.54
C LEU A 113 -4.53 -13.73 7.64
N PHE A 114 -3.66 -13.17 6.80
CA PHE A 114 -2.90 -13.94 5.81
C PHE A 114 -1.67 -14.66 6.39
N VAL A 115 -1.36 -14.38 7.65
CA VAL A 115 -0.22 -14.93 8.36
C VAL A 115 -0.70 -15.59 9.66
N PRO A 116 -0.11 -16.72 10.07
CA PRO A 116 -0.51 -17.42 11.29
C PRO A 116 -0.07 -16.69 12.58
N THR A 117 0.75 -15.64 12.49
CA THR A 117 1.39 -14.93 13.60
C THR A 117 0.43 -14.62 14.76
N LEU A 118 -0.68 -13.92 14.51
CA LEU A 118 -1.63 -13.56 15.57
C LEU A 118 -2.36 -14.79 16.13
N TYR A 119 -2.69 -15.75 15.29
CA TYR A 119 -3.33 -17.00 15.71
C TYR A 119 -2.43 -17.77 16.67
N ASN A 120 -1.16 -17.89 16.33
CA ASN A 120 -0.15 -18.59 17.10
C ASN A 120 0.08 -17.94 18.48
N LEU A 121 0.02 -16.60 18.58
CA LEU A 121 -0.04 -15.89 19.86
C LEU A 121 -1.27 -16.31 20.68
N GLY A 122 -2.46 -16.33 20.07
CA GLY A 122 -3.70 -16.70 20.76
C GLY A 122 -3.69 -18.12 21.31
N ILE A 123 -3.09 -19.07 20.58
CA ILE A 123 -2.93 -20.46 21.01
C ILE A 123 -1.88 -20.59 22.11
N ALA A 124 -0.73 -19.91 21.96
CA ALA A 124 0.34 -19.95 22.96
C ALA A 124 -0.04 -19.26 24.27
N GLN A 125 -0.87 -18.22 24.19
CA GLN A 125 -1.27 -17.38 25.32
C GLN A 125 -2.81 -17.22 25.31
N PRO A 126 -3.54 -18.14 25.98
CA PRO A 126 -5.01 -18.16 25.95
C PRO A 126 -5.68 -16.86 26.39
N PHE A 127 -5.00 -16.05 27.22
CA PHE A 127 -5.45 -14.72 27.62
C PHE A 127 -5.72 -13.80 26.42
N PHE A 128 -4.88 -13.85 25.38
CA PHE A 128 -5.03 -13.00 24.19
C PHE A 128 -6.00 -13.58 23.16
N TYR A 129 -6.41 -14.85 23.31
CA TYR A 129 -7.23 -15.55 22.32
C TYR A 129 -8.51 -14.80 21.92
N PRO A 130 -9.34 -14.28 22.85
CA PRO A 130 -10.58 -13.58 22.48
C PRO A 130 -10.31 -12.30 21.68
N VAL A 131 -9.27 -11.54 22.06
CA VAL A 131 -8.90 -10.28 21.40
C VAL A 131 -8.32 -10.56 20.01
N VAL A 132 -7.49 -11.59 19.88
CA VAL A 132 -6.96 -12.07 18.59
C VAL A 132 -8.11 -12.51 17.68
N SER A 133 -9.02 -13.35 18.17
CA SER A 133 -10.18 -13.81 17.39
C SER A 133 -11.05 -12.64 16.93
N PHE A 134 -11.26 -11.64 17.80
CA PHE A 134 -12.00 -10.43 17.43
C PHE A 134 -11.30 -9.63 16.32
N ILE A 135 -9.99 -9.40 16.41
CA ILE A 135 -9.22 -8.69 15.38
C ILE A 135 -9.25 -9.44 14.05
N ARG A 136 -9.07 -10.76 14.07
CA ARG A 136 -9.15 -11.61 12.87
C ARG A 136 -10.55 -11.58 12.27
N ALA A 137 -11.59 -11.68 13.08
CA ALA A 137 -12.98 -11.58 12.62
C ALA A 137 -13.27 -10.22 11.98
N MET A 138 -12.80 -9.14 12.61
CA MET A 138 -12.96 -7.79 12.09
C MET A 138 -12.21 -7.61 10.76
N GLY A 139 -10.97 -8.10 10.64
CA GLY A 139 -10.24 -8.09 9.38
C GLY A 139 -10.98 -8.82 8.26
N LEU A 140 -11.62 -9.95 8.59
CA LEU A 140 -12.32 -10.77 7.62
C LEU A 140 -13.63 -10.12 7.19
N LEU A 141 -14.35 -9.53 8.14
CA LEU A 141 -15.54 -8.73 7.87
C LEU A 141 -15.18 -7.53 6.98
N LEU A 142 -14.15 -6.78 7.35
CA LEU A 142 -13.80 -5.53 6.68
C LEU A 142 -13.13 -5.73 5.31
N SER A 143 -12.57 -6.90 5.00
CA SER A 143 -11.89 -7.16 3.73
C SER A 143 -12.80 -7.03 2.53
N ILE A 144 -14.01 -7.58 2.61
CA ILE A 144 -15.00 -7.52 1.53
C ILE A 144 -15.70 -6.17 1.51
N PHE A 145 -16.11 -5.69 2.69
CA PHE A 145 -16.83 -4.43 2.84
C PHE A 145 -15.99 -3.22 2.45
N GLY A 146 -14.88 -3.02 3.15
CA GLY A 146 -13.99 -1.88 2.99
C GLY A 146 -13.02 -2.04 1.83
N GLY A 147 -12.77 -3.25 1.33
CA GLY A 147 -11.93 -3.48 0.16
C GLY A 147 -12.68 -3.42 -1.17
N PHE A 148 -13.87 -4.02 -1.26
CA PHE A 148 -14.53 -4.28 -2.54
C PHE A 148 -15.92 -3.67 -2.70
N TYR A 149 -16.80 -3.74 -1.71
CA TYR A 149 -18.19 -3.33 -1.95
C TYR A 149 -18.42 -1.83 -1.81
N LEU A 150 -17.70 -1.18 -0.89
CA LEU A 150 -17.87 0.24 -0.60
C LEU A 150 -16.89 1.13 -1.39
N VAL A 151 -15.70 0.65 -1.73
CA VAL A 151 -14.68 1.44 -2.43
C VAL A 151 -15.11 1.78 -3.87
N PRO A 152 -14.83 3.01 -4.36
CA PRO A 152 -14.21 4.14 -3.65
C PRO A 152 -15.19 5.08 -2.94
N ASN A 153 -16.50 4.98 -3.21
CA ASN A 153 -17.47 6.04 -2.91
C ASN A 153 -18.37 5.77 -1.69
N GLY A 154 -18.14 4.69 -0.93
CA GLY A 154 -18.97 4.28 0.22
C GLY A 154 -20.36 3.74 -0.14
N LYS A 155 -20.63 3.44 -1.42
CA LYS A 155 -21.95 2.99 -1.89
C LYS A 155 -21.90 1.58 -2.43
N PHE A 156 -22.88 0.75 -2.05
CA PHE A 156 -23.07 -0.60 -2.60
C PHE A 156 -23.50 -0.55 -4.06
N VAL A 157 -22.63 -0.99 -4.97
CA VAL A 157 -22.91 -1.08 -6.40
C VAL A 157 -22.23 -2.32 -6.95
N PRO A 158 -22.98 -3.26 -7.57
CA PRO A 158 -24.45 -3.30 -7.71
C PRO A 158 -25.19 -3.53 -6.38
N SER A 159 -26.50 -3.26 -6.31
CA SER A 159 -27.30 -3.34 -5.07
C SER A 159 -27.28 -4.72 -4.41
N ILE A 160 -27.11 -5.80 -5.19
CA ILE A 160 -26.97 -7.18 -4.69
C ILE A 160 -25.81 -7.35 -3.69
N THR A 161 -24.76 -6.52 -3.81
CA THR A 161 -23.62 -6.53 -2.86
C THR A 161 -24.05 -6.23 -1.44
N ARG A 162 -25.18 -5.53 -1.23
CA ARG A 162 -25.76 -5.30 0.11
C ARG A 162 -26.25 -6.60 0.77
N TYR A 163 -26.86 -7.51 0.00
CA TYR A 163 -27.34 -8.78 0.56
C TYR A 163 -26.17 -9.76 0.78
N LEU A 164 -25.21 -9.79 -0.16
CA LEU A 164 -23.97 -10.56 0.01
C LEU A 164 -23.19 -10.09 1.25
N SER A 165 -23.19 -8.79 1.53
CA SER A 165 -22.62 -8.21 2.74
C SER A 165 -23.28 -8.75 4.02
N ILE A 166 -24.61 -8.78 4.06
CA ILE A 166 -25.35 -9.31 5.22
C ILE A 166 -25.01 -10.79 5.43
N LEU A 167 -25.00 -11.57 4.35
CA LEU A 167 -24.60 -12.97 4.41
C LEU A 167 -23.17 -13.14 4.93
N TRP A 168 -22.23 -12.31 4.45
CA TRP A 168 -20.84 -12.32 4.93
C TRP A 168 -20.74 -12.02 6.42
N ILE A 169 -21.48 -11.02 6.93
CA ILE A 169 -21.54 -10.71 8.36
C ILE A 169 -22.04 -11.92 9.15
N ILE A 170 -23.12 -12.55 8.71
CA ILE A 170 -23.68 -13.72 9.39
C ILE A 170 -22.67 -14.85 9.44
N LEU A 171 -21.95 -15.12 8.34
CA LEU A 171 -20.91 -16.14 8.28
C LEU A 171 -19.73 -15.82 9.22
N VAL A 172 -19.23 -14.58 9.19
CA VAL A 172 -18.11 -14.15 10.06
C VAL A 172 -18.48 -14.20 11.53
N LEU A 173 -19.69 -13.78 11.90
CA LEU A 173 -20.20 -13.89 13.27
C LEU A 173 -20.38 -15.35 13.67
N GLY A 174 -20.89 -16.19 12.77
CA GLY A 174 -20.95 -17.64 12.97
C GLY A 174 -19.58 -18.22 13.28
N TRP A 175 -18.56 -17.90 12.48
CA TRP A 175 -17.19 -18.36 12.70
C TRP A 175 -16.57 -17.83 13.99
N LEU A 176 -16.88 -16.60 14.39
CA LEU A 176 -16.36 -15.98 15.63
C LEU A 176 -16.89 -16.69 16.88
N PHE A 177 -18.18 -17.08 16.89
CA PHE A 177 -18.80 -17.70 18.08
C PHE A 177 -18.82 -19.22 18.03
N ILE A 178 -18.65 -19.83 16.85
CA ILE A 178 -18.73 -21.27 16.65
C ILE A 178 -17.46 -21.75 15.91
N PRO A 179 -16.35 -22.02 16.63
CA PRO A 179 -15.07 -22.45 16.04
C PRO A 179 -15.16 -23.73 15.20
N ARG A 180 -16.16 -24.58 15.48
CA ARG A 180 -16.37 -25.87 14.79
C ARG A 180 -17.08 -25.76 13.44
N LEU A 181 -17.56 -24.58 13.04
CA LEU A 181 -18.13 -24.41 11.71
C LEU A 181 -17.06 -24.67 10.63
N PRO A 182 -17.43 -25.24 9.48
CA PRO A 182 -16.48 -25.51 8.40
C PRO A 182 -15.91 -24.20 7.83
N ALA A 183 -14.73 -24.29 7.22
CA ALA A 183 -14.06 -23.16 6.56
C ALA A 183 -13.74 -21.97 7.48
N ASN A 184 -13.48 -22.21 8.77
CA ASN A 184 -13.27 -21.14 9.74
C ASN A 184 -11.85 -20.54 9.67
N LEU A 185 -11.70 -19.35 9.08
CA LEU A 185 -10.43 -18.62 9.02
C LEU A 185 -10.06 -17.85 10.32
N ILE A 186 -10.98 -17.71 11.28
CA ILE A 186 -10.74 -16.99 12.53
C ILE A 186 -10.06 -17.89 13.55
N HIS A 187 -10.44 -19.17 13.60
CA HIS A 187 -9.91 -20.16 14.55
C HIS A 187 -9.03 -21.21 13.88
N LEU A 188 -9.03 -21.32 12.54
CA LEU A 188 -8.27 -22.30 11.74
C LEU A 188 -8.50 -23.78 12.07
N THR A 189 -9.31 -24.09 13.08
CA THR A 189 -9.60 -25.44 13.61
C THR A 189 -10.18 -26.41 12.60
N THR A 190 -10.91 -25.90 11.61
CA THR A 190 -11.60 -26.70 10.59
C THR A 190 -11.15 -26.34 9.18
N TRP A 191 -10.11 -25.50 9.04
CA TRP A 191 -9.69 -24.94 7.76
C TRP A 191 -9.09 -26.01 6.85
N SER A 192 -8.10 -26.76 7.34
CA SER A 192 -7.44 -27.84 6.60
C SER A 192 -8.43 -28.92 6.17
N ASP A 193 -9.30 -29.34 7.09
CA ASP A 193 -10.24 -30.44 6.88
C ASP A 193 -11.33 -30.11 5.84
N ASN A 194 -11.58 -28.82 5.60
CA ASN A 194 -12.61 -28.33 4.69
C ASN A 194 -12.03 -27.48 3.56
N LEU A 195 -10.76 -27.70 3.18
CA LEU A 195 -10.03 -26.81 2.29
C LEU A 195 -10.74 -26.55 0.96
N GLY A 196 -11.32 -27.59 0.34
CA GLY A 196 -12.08 -27.46 -0.91
C GLY A 196 -13.36 -26.62 -0.75
N PHE A 197 -14.14 -26.87 0.31
CA PHE A 197 -15.33 -26.07 0.60
C PHE A 197 -14.97 -24.62 0.93
N ALA A 198 -13.92 -24.42 1.74
CA ALA A 198 -13.41 -23.11 2.10
C ALA A 198 -12.98 -22.35 0.83
N PHE A 199 -12.19 -22.98 -0.02
CA PHE A 199 -11.75 -22.40 -1.29
C PHE A 199 -12.92 -21.90 -2.14
N LEU A 200 -13.96 -22.72 -2.31
CA LEU A 200 -15.15 -22.33 -3.07
C LEU A 200 -15.91 -21.18 -2.39
N LEU A 201 -16.07 -21.21 -1.06
CA LEU A 201 -16.78 -20.18 -0.31
C LEU A 201 -16.06 -18.83 -0.39
N TYR A 202 -14.79 -18.77 0.02
CA TYR A 202 -13.98 -17.55 -0.02
C TYR A 202 -13.77 -17.08 -1.46
N GLY A 203 -13.46 -18.01 -2.37
CA GLY A 203 -13.32 -17.73 -3.80
C GLY A 203 -14.57 -17.07 -4.39
N SER A 204 -15.76 -17.58 -4.08
CA SER A 204 -17.04 -17.00 -4.55
C SER A 204 -17.25 -15.58 -4.02
N PHE A 205 -16.98 -15.36 -2.74
CA PHE A 205 -17.12 -14.04 -2.12
C PHE A 205 -16.13 -13.01 -2.67
N TYR A 206 -14.84 -13.34 -2.77
CA TYR A 206 -13.85 -12.44 -3.35
C TYR A 206 -14.06 -12.24 -4.86
N LEU A 207 -14.48 -13.27 -5.60
CA LEU A 207 -14.87 -13.15 -7.01
C LEU A 207 -16.06 -12.20 -7.17
N SER A 208 -17.06 -12.28 -6.31
CA SER A 208 -18.18 -11.33 -6.34
C SER A 208 -17.73 -9.88 -6.10
N GLY A 209 -16.71 -9.68 -5.25
CA GLY A 209 -16.07 -8.38 -5.03
C GLY A 209 -15.39 -7.85 -6.28
N VAL A 210 -14.61 -8.68 -6.96
CA VAL A 210 -13.96 -8.34 -8.24
C VAL A 210 -15.01 -8.04 -9.31
N LEU A 211 -16.05 -8.87 -9.44
CA LEU A 211 -17.15 -8.66 -10.39
C LEU A 211 -17.92 -7.37 -10.11
N ALA A 212 -18.16 -7.03 -8.84
CA ALA A 212 -18.78 -5.76 -8.44
C ALA A 212 -17.93 -4.56 -8.86
N GLN A 213 -16.60 -4.64 -8.66
CA GLN A 213 -15.67 -3.59 -9.09
C GLN A 213 -15.61 -3.48 -10.62
N VAL A 214 -15.58 -4.60 -11.35
CA VAL A 214 -15.63 -4.60 -12.83
C VAL A 214 -16.95 -4.02 -13.33
N TYR A 215 -18.08 -4.36 -12.71
CA TYR A 215 -19.38 -3.78 -13.04
C TYR A 215 -19.37 -2.26 -12.84
N ARG A 216 -18.86 -1.80 -11.69
CA ARG A 216 -18.74 -0.37 -11.39
C ARG A 216 -17.82 0.33 -12.38
N TYR A 217 -16.68 -0.27 -12.71
CA TYR A 217 -15.74 0.24 -13.70
C TYR A 217 -16.40 0.38 -15.07
N LYS A 218 -17.17 -0.61 -15.52
CA LYS A 218 -17.79 -0.58 -16.86
C LYS A 218 -19.02 0.33 -16.95
N LYS A 219 -19.90 0.31 -15.95
CA LYS A 219 -21.25 0.92 -16.06
C LYS A 219 -21.47 2.22 -15.29
N VAL A 220 -20.66 2.51 -14.27
CA VAL A 220 -20.96 3.61 -13.32
C VAL A 220 -19.83 4.63 -13.20
N SER A 221 -18.59 4.20 -13.38
CA SER A 221 -17.42 5.03 -13.09
C SER A 221 -17.18 6.11 -14.15
N THR A 222 -16.91 7.34 -13.70
CA THR A 222 -16.40 8.43 -14.55
C THR A 222 -14.98 8.11 -15.06
N PRO A 223 -14.48 8.78 -16.14
CA PRO A 223 -13.13 8.54 -16.64
C PRO A 223 -12.02 8.70 -15.57
N LEU A 224 -12.16 9.69 -14.68
CA LEU A 224 -11.26 9.87 -13.53
C LEU A 224 -11.34 8.71 -12.53
N GLN A 225 -12.56 8.27 -12.19
CA GLN A 225 -12.78 7.13 -11.29
C GLN A 225 -12.24 5.82 -11.87
N LYS A 226 -12.31 5.63 -13.20
CA LYS A 226 -11.72 4.47 -13.89
C LYS A 226 -10.20 4.43 -13.69
N GLN A 227 -9.51 5.56 -13.86
CA GLN A 227 -8.06 5.62 -13.61
C GLN A 227 -7.71 5.35 -12.15
N GLN A 228 -8.48 5.94 -11.22
CA GLN A 228 -8.32 5.77 -9.78
C GLN A 228 -8.52 4.32 -9.29
N THR A 229 -9.50 3.61 -9.84
CA THR A 229 -9.85 2.24 -9.42
C THR A 229 -9.11 1.14 -10.18
N LYS A 230 -8.58 1.42 -11.39
CA LYS A 230 -7.92 0.42 -12.25
C LYS A 230 -6.84 -0.37 -11.52
N LEU A 231 -5.93 0.32 -10.81
CA LEU A 231 -4.84 -0.33 -10.10
C LEU A 231 -5.34 -1.14 -8.91
N VAL A 232 -6.31 -0.60 -8.16
CA VAL A 232 -6.91 -1.31 -7.03
C VAL A 232 -7.54 -2.63 -7.49
N VAL A 233 -8.28 -2.59 -8.59
CA VAL A 233 -8.83 -3.81 -9.21
C VAL A 233 -7.73 -4.77 -9.62
N LEU A 234 -6.64 -4.27 -10.23
CA LEU A 234 -5.50 -5.11 -10.62
C LEU A 234 -4.83 -5.78 -9.40
N GLY A 235 -4.56 -5.03 -8.33
CA GLY A 235 -3.93 -5.57 -7.13
C GLY A 235 -4.81 -6.60 -6.43
N THR A 236 -6.12 -6.35 -6.35
CA THR A 236 -7.08 -7.33 -5.80
C THR A 236 -7.22 -8.58 -6.66
N ALA A 237 -7.25 -8.44 -7.99
CA ALA A 237 -7.24 -9.59 -8.90
C ALA A 237 -5.95 -10.41 -8.73
N GLY A 238 -4.81 -9.74 -8.53
CA GLY A 238 -3.54 -10.37 -8.19
C GLY A 238 -3.61 -11.20 -6.91
N ALA A 239 -4.17 -10.65 -5.83
CA ALA A 239 -4.34 -11.39 -4.57
C ALA A 239 -5.27 -12.61 -4.71
N VAL A 240 -6.38 -12.47 -5.44
CA VAL A 240 -7.28 -13.61 -5.73
C VAL A 240 -6.55 -14.67 -6.55
N LEU A 241 -5.79 -14.26 -7.57
CA LEU A 241 -4.98 -15.19 -8.35
C LEU A 241 -3.93 -15.90 -7.48
N GLY A 242 -3.27 -15.19 -6.57
CA GLY A 242 -2.34 -15.79 -5.62
C GLY A 242 -3.03 -16.81 -4.72
N PHE A 243 -4.22 -16.49 -4.21
CA PHE A 243 -5.01 -17.41 -3.41
C PHE A 243 -5.35 -18.69 -4.20
N VAL A 244 -5.69 -18.55 -5.49
CA VAL A 244 -5.95 -19.67 -6.41
C VAL A 244 -4.70 -20.52 -6.64
N ILE A 245 -3.58 -19.88 -7.00
CA ILE A 245 -2.29 -20.56 -7.26
C ILE A 245 -1.80 -21.31 -6.03
N TYR A 246 -2.01 -20.78 -4.83
CA TYR A 246 -1.62 -21.43 -3.59
C TYR A 246 -2.57 -22.60 -3.23
N HIS A 247 -3.88 -22.39 -3.19
CA HIS A 247 -4.76 -23.41 -2.62
C HIS A 247 -5.15 -24.54 -3.58
N ILE A 248 -5.19 -24.30 -4.90
CA ILE A 248 -5.57 -25.37 -5.86
C ILE A 248 -4.63 -26.59 -5.79
N PRO A 249 -3.29 -26.44 -5.80
CA PRO A 249 -2.38 -27.58 -5.67
C PRO A 249 -2.61 -28.41 -4.40
N LEU A 250 -2.90 -27.77 -3.27
CA LEU A 250 -3.19 -28.44 -1.99
C LEU A 250 -4.50 -29.24 -2.04
N ILE A 251 -5.49 -28.77 -2.80
CA ILE A 251 -6.77 -29.46 -3.00
C ILE A 251 -6.61 -30.66 -3.93
N ILE A 252 -5.87 -30.51 -5.03
CA ILE A 252 -5.64 -31.58 -6.01
C ILE A 252 -4.72 -32.66 -5.44
N ASN A 253 -3.71 -32.25 -4.68
CA ASN A 253 -2.75 -33.15 -4.05
C ASN A 253 -2.65 -32.89 -2.53
N PRO A 254 -3.53 -33.53 -1.73
CA PRO A 254 -3.53 -33.38 -0.28
C PRO A 254 -2.23 -33.82 0.41
N SER A 255 -1.40 -34.63 -0.24
CA SER A 255 -0.07 -34.99 0.31
C SER A 255 0.88 -33.79 0.41
N LEU A 256 0.61 -32.71 -0.33
CA LEU A 256 1.34 -31.45 -0.20
C LEU A 256 1.04 -30.72 1.11
N ASP A 257 -0.05 -31.04 1.81
CA ASP A 257 -0.38 -30.45 3.11
C ASP A 257 0.23 -31.26 4.28
N GLN A 258 0.65 -32.50 4.01
CA GLN A 258 1.27 -33.36 5.02
C GLN A 258 2.73 -32.94 5.25
N PRO A 259 3.20 -32.92 6.52
CA PRO A 259 4.57 -32.53 6.81
C PRO A 259 5.57 -33.49 6.18
N GLY A 260 6.45 -32.96 5.34
CA GLY A 260 7.48 -33.73 4.64
C GLY A 260 8.27 -32.87 3.65
N TYR A 261 9.16 -33.50 2.88
CA TYR A 261 10.03 -32.81 1.93
C TYR A 261 9.26 -32.04 0.84
N SER A 262 8.16 -32.60 0.33
CA SER A 262 7.30 -31.95 -0.68
C SER A 262 6.64 -30.69 -0.14
N HIS A 263 6.09 -30.74 1.08
CA HIS A 263 5.52 -29.58 1.75
C HIS A 263 6.58 -28.52 2.04
N LEU A 264 7.79 -28.92 2.46
CA LEU A 264 8.90 -27.99 2.68
C LEU A 264 9.24 -27.21 1.39
N LEU A 265 9.41 -27.90 0.25
CA LEU A 265 9.65 -27.26 -1.03
C LEU A 265 8.48 -26.35 -1.45
N TYR A 266 7.25 -26.79 -1.17
CA TYR A 266 6.05 -26.01 -1.43
C TYR A 266 6.03 -24.70 -0.61
N LEU A 267 6.41 -24.73 0.67
CA LEU A 267 6.54 -23.52 1.50
C LEU A 267 7.63 -22.58 0.99
N PHE A 268 8.77 -23.10 0.49
CA PHE A 268 9.84 -22.25 -0.05
C PHE A 268 9.50 -21.61 -1.41
N THR A 269 8.57 -22.19 -2.17
CA THR A 269 8.25 -21.74 -3.54
C THR A 269 6.89 -21.05 -3.62
N ALA A 270 5.82 -21.71 -3.19
CA ALA A 270 4.45 -21.21 -3.34
C ALA A 270 4.10 -20.10 -2.35
N LYS A 271 4.57 -20.17 -1.09
CA LYS A 271 4.27 -19.13 -0.08
C LYS A 271 4.81 -17.76 -0.48
N PRO A 272 6.07 -17.58 -0.95
CA PRO A 272 6.55 -16.27 -1.41
C PRO A 272 5.80 -15.73 -2.63
N ILE A 273 5.44 -16.60 -3.59
CA ILE A 273 4.65 -16.21 -4.75
C ILE A 273 3.28 -15.69 -4.29
N TYR A 274 2.64 -16.42 -3.40
CA TYR A 274 1.37 -16.02 -2.79
C TYR A 274 1.51 -14.67 -2.06
N HIS A 275 2.51 -14.51 -1.20
CA HIS A 275 2.73 -13.26 -0.46
C HIS A 275 2.98 -12.08 -1.40
N THR A 276 3.77 -12.28 -2.46
CA THR A 276 4.04 -11.25 -3.47
C THR A 276 2.77 -10.80 -4.19
N LEU A 277 1.91 -11.75 -4.55
CA LEU A 277 0.63 -11.47 -5.19
C LEU A 277 -0.34 -10.75 -4.24
N VAL A 278 -0.34 -11.11 -2.95
CA VAL A 278 -1.15 -10.41 -1.93
C VAL A 278 -0.60 -9.00 -1.66
N LEU A 279 0.72 -8.80 -1.68
CA LEU A 279 1.37 -7.47 -1.55
C LEU A 279 0.97 -6.49 -2.67
N MET A 280 0.50 -6.98 -3.82
CA MET A 280 -0.03 -6.11 -4.87
C MET A 280 -1.23 -5.27 -4.39
N VAL A 281 -1.96 -5.72 -3.37
CA VAL A 281 -3.11 -4.99 -2.81
C VAL A 281 -2.67 -3.68 -2.14
N PRO A 282 -1.83 -3.68 -1.08
CA PRO A 282 -1.36 -2.45 -0.45
C PRO A 282 -0.55 -1.58 -1.42
N ILE A 283 0.24 -2.17 -2.32
CA ILE A 283 1.00 -1.42 -3.33
C ILE A 283 0.07 -0.71 -4.31
N SER A 284 -0.99 -1.38 -4.79
CA SER A 284 -1.89 -0.79 -5.77
C SER A 284 -2.73 0.35 -5.19
N VAL A 285 -3.23 0.19 -3.97
CA VAL A 285 -3.95 1.27 -3.27
C VAL A 285 -3.01 2.42 -2.96
N SER A 286 -1.81 2.15 -2.46
CA SER A 286 -0.79 3.19 -2.27
C SER A 286 -0.58 3.94 -3.58
N PHE A 287 -0.24 3.25 -4.67
CA PHE A 287 0.02 3.90 -5.95
C PHE A 287 -1.20 4.69 -6.50
N SER A 288 -2.43 4.19 -6.32
CA SER A 288 -3.65 4.93 -6.66
C SER A 288 -3.82 6.22 -5.87
N ILE A 289 -3.52 6.19 -4.56
CA ILE A 289 -3.54 7.39 -3.70
C ILE A 289 -2.49 8.41 -4.18
N LEU A 290 -1.29 7.96 -4.52
CA LEU A 290 -0.17 8.82 -4.92
C LEU A 290 -0.32 9.45 -6.28
N ARG A 291 -0.59 8.62 -7.28
CA ARG A 291 -0.49 9.01 -8.69
C ARG A 291 -1.78 9.62 -9.19
N TYR A 292 -2.91 9.08 -8.76
CA TYR A 292 -4.23 9.47 -9.24
C TYR A 292 -5.02 10.30 -8.22
N ARG A 293 -4.35 10.71 -7.13
CA ARG A 293 -4.94 11.50 -6.04
C ARG A 293 -6.27 10.90 -5.62
N LEU A 294 -6.32 9.57 -5.46
CA LEU A 294 -7.50 8.88 -4.94
C LEU A 294 -7.82 9.55 -3.59
N TRP A 295 -8.92 10.31 -3.53
CA TRP A 295 -9.33 11.18 -2.40
C TRP A 295 -8.63 12.55 -2.26
N ASP A 296 -8.19 13.17 -3.37
CA ASP A 296 -7.62 14.53 -3.50
C ASP A 296 -6.38 14.80 -2.62
N VAL A 297 -5.35 13.97 -2.80
CA VAL A 297 -4.15 13.92 -1.93
C VAL A 297 -2.99 14.76 -2.43
N ASP A 298 -2.87 16.00 -1.97
CA ASP A 298 -1.84 16.91 -2.52
C ASP A 298 -0.62 17.20 -1.62
N ARG A 299 -0.61 16.90 -0.31
CA ARG A 299 0.47 17.43 0.56
C ARG A 299 1.11 16.53 1.63
N LEU A 300 0.42 15.54 2.21
CA LEU A 300 0.96 14.83 3.40
C LEU A 300 1.85 13.62 3.08
N ILE A 301 1.84 13.17 1.84
CA ILE A 301 2.36 11.85 1.47
C ILE A 301 3.87 11.81 1.25
N ASN A 302 4.47 12.86 0.69
CA ASN A 302 5.86 12.80 0.24
C ASN A 302 6.86 12.53 1.37
N ARG A 303 6.60 13.01 2.60
CA ARG A 303 7.51 12.73 3.73
C ARG A 303 7.30 11.32 4.27
N SER A 304 6.07 10.93 4.59
CA SER A 304 5.80 9.62 5.21
C SER A 304 6.11 8.44 4.27
N LEU A 305 5.97 8.62 2.95
CA LEU A 305 6.41 7.61 1.98
C LEU A 305 7.92 7.55 1.82
N VAL A 306 8.62 8.68 1.78
CA VAL A 306 10.07 8.68 1.69
C VAL A 306 10.64 7.93 2.89
N TYR A 307 10.15 8.20 4.10
CA TYR A 307 10.58 7.49 5.30
C TYR A 307 10.09 6.04 5.36
N GLY A 308 8.87 5.75 4.89
CA GLY A 308 8.31 4.38 4.85
C GLY A 308 9.02 3.48 3.84
N THR A 309 9.17 3.91 2.59
CA THR A 309 9.93 3.22 1.56
C THR A 309 11.40 3.09 1.95
N LEU A 310 12.01 4.12 2.53
CA LEU A 310 13.36 4.03 3.09
C LEU A 310 13.46 2.90 4.11
N THR A 311 12.51 2.80 5.05
CA THR A 311 12.50 1.76 6.08
C THR A 311 12.34 0.36 5.50
N VAL A 312 11.44 0.17 4.53
CA VAL A 312 11.23 -1.13 3.87
C VAL A 312 12.43 -1.54 3.04
N VAL A 313 13.02 -0.62 2.26
CA VAL A 313 14.24 -0.88 1.50
C VAL A 313 15.40 -1.21 2.43
N LEU A 314 15.51 -0.51 3.56
CA LEU A 314 16.52 -0.81 4.58
C LEU A 314 16.32 -2.22 5.16
N ALA A 315 15.08 -2.59 5.47
CA ALA A 315 14.75 -3.91 6.00
C ALA A 315 15.05 -5.02 4.99
N VAL A 316 14.62 -4.86 3.72
CA VAL A 316 14.90 -5.84 2.65
C VAL A 316 16.40 -5.97 2.40
N LEU A 317 17.14 -4.86 2.34
CA LEU A 317 18.59 -4.89 2.19
C LEU A 317 19.28 -5.50 3.41
N TYR A 318 18.78 -5.22 4.62
CA TYR A 318 19.25 -5.86 5.85
C TYR A 318 19.07 -7.37 5.78
N PHE A 319 17.86 -7.86 5.54
CA PHE A 319 17.58 -9.29 5.46
C PHE A 319 18.33 -9.95 4.29
N GLY A 320 18.36 -9.29 3.13
CA GLY A 320 19.08 -9.76 1.95
C GLY A 320 20.59 -9.85 2.19
N LEU A 321 21.18 -8.86 2.87
CA LEU A 321 22.60 -8.86 3.21
C LEU A 321 22.92 -9.91 4.27
N VAL A 322 22.06 -10.09 5.28
CA VAL A 322 22.19 -11.15 6.28
C VAL A 322 22.19 -12.52 5.62
N ILE A 323 21.24 -12.76 4.70
CA ILE A 323 21.13 -14.03 3.98
C ILE A 323 22.35 -14.22 3.05
N PHE A 324 22.72 -13.20 2.28
CA PHE A 324 23.85 -13.26 1.35
C PHE A 324 25.19 -13.50 2.04
N LEU A 325 25.47 -12.78 3.14
CA LEU A 325 26.69 -13.00 3.91
C LEU A 325 26.69 -14.39 4.55
N ARG A 326 25.54 -14.85 5.06
CA ARG A 326 25.44 -16.20 5.62
C ARG A 326 25.72 -17.27 4.57
N THR A 327 25.16 -17.16 3.36
CA THR A 327 25.40 -18.14 2.29
C THR A 327 26.79 -18.05 1.70
N ALA A 328 27.34 -16.84 1.52
CA ALA A 328 28.68 -16.63 0.98
C ALA A 328 29.77 -17.14 1.93
N PHE A 329 29.63 -16.97 3.25
CA PHE A 329 30.63 -17.42 4.22
C PHE A 329 30.54 -18.92 4.55
N LEU A 330 29.36 -19.54 4.44
CA LEU A 330 29.20 -21.00 4.59
C LEU A 330 29.85 -21.79 3.45
N GLY A 331 29.93 -21.22 2.24
CA GLY A 331 30.59 -21.86 1.09
C GLY A 331 32.12 -22.00 1.20
N PHE A 332 32.76 -21.31 2.15
CA PHE A 332 34.22 -21.33 2.33
C PHE A 332 34.70 -22.03 3.60
N THR A 333 33.80 -22.40 4.52
CA THR A 333 34.20 -23.00 5.80
C THR A 333 33.18 -24.01 6.28
N GLU A 334 33.43 -25.30 6.05
CA GLU A 334 32.64 -26.43 6.60
C GLU A 334 32.81 -26.62 8.12
N GLN A 335 33.58 -25.76 8.80
CA GLN A 335 33.71 -25.78 10.25
C GLN A 335 33.06 -24.54 10.86
N SER A 336 31.95 -24.80 11.55
CA SER A 336 31.14 -23.91 12.39
C SER A 336 31.95 -23.31 13.55
N SER A 337 32.83 -22.36 13.24
CA SER A 337 33.45 -21.52 14.26
C SER A 337 32.51 -20.36 14.62
N VAL A 338 32.26 -20.17 15.92
CA VAL A 338 31.60 -19.00 16.53
C VAL A 338 32.15 -17.68 15.97
N ILE A 339 33.41 -17.69 15.51
CA ILE A 339 34.10 -16.56 14.88
C ILE A 339 33.42 -16.13 13.57
N SER A 340 32.94 -17.06 12.73
CA SER A 340 32.25 -16.72 11.47
C SER A 340 30.92 -16.01 11.71
N VAL A 341 30.20 -16.39 12.77
CA VAL A 341 28.96 -15.72 13.20
C VAL A 341 29.26 -14.33 13.77
N ILE A 342 30.32 -14.19 14.58
CA ILE A 342 30.75 -12.89 15.12
C ILE A 342 31.20 -11.95 14.00
N ILE A 343 32.02 -12.43 13.05
CA ILE A 343 32.53 -11.63 11.92
C ILE A 343 31.38 -11.21 11.01
N SER A 344 30.45 -12.11 10.68
CA SER A 344 29.29 -11.75 9.86
C SER A 344 28.39 -10.74 10.56
N THR A 345 28.16 -10.88 11.87
CA THR A 345 27.38 -9.92 12.66
C THR A 345 28.05 -8.54 12.72
N LEU A 346 29.36 -8.49 12.93
CA LEU A 346 30.14 -7.24 12.91
C LEU A 346 30.17 -6.60 11.52
N ALA A 347 30.30 -7.40 10.45
CA ALA A 347 30.26 -6.92 9.08
C ALA A 347 28.89 -6.30 8.73
N ILE A 348 27.79 -6.93 9.17
CA ILE A 348 26.43 -6.39 9.03
C ILE A 348 26.32 -5.05 9.77
N ALA A 349 26.78 -4.97 11.02
CA ALA A 349 26.73 -3.75 11.82
C ALA A 349 27.56 -2.60 11.19
N ALA A 350 28.73 -2.92 10.64
CA ALA A 350 29.60 -1.94 9.98
C ALA A 350 29.00 -1.42 8.66
N LEU A 351 28.36 -2.29 7.86
CA LEU A 351 27.74 -1.94 6.59
C LEU A 351 26.41 -1.18 6.76
N PHE A 352 25.76 -1.29 7.92
CA PHE A 352 24.48 -0.65 8.20
C PHE A 352 24.49 0.87 8.00
N ASN A 353 25.48 1.55 8.57
CA ASN A 353 25.57 3.00 8.55
C ASN A 353 25.80 3.59 7.15
N PRO A 354 26.75 3.08 6.33
CA PRO A 354 26.96 3.59 4.97
C PRO A 354 25.82 3.27 4.00
N LEU A 355 25.18 2.09 4.12
CA LEU A 355 23.99 1.76 3.32
C LEU A 355 22.83 2.70 3.63
N ARG A 356 22.55 2.94 4.91
CA ARG A 356 21.52 3.89 5.36
C ARG A 356 21.74 5.28 4.76
N GLY A 357 22.97 5.80 4.86
CA GLY A 357 23.31 7.12 4.31
C GLY A 357 23.18 7.20 2.79
N SER A 358 23.51 6.13 2.07
CA SER A 358 23.49 6.10 0.60
C SER A 358 22.07 6.04 0.03
N ILE A 359 21.20 5.22 0.65
CA ILE A 359 19.79 5.11 0.25
C ILE A 359 19.05 6.41 0.56
N GLN A 360 19.34 7.03 1.71
CA GLN A 360 18.75 8.32 2.07
C GLN A 360 19.11 9.41 1.04
N LYS A 361 20.39 9.49 0.64
CA LYS A 361 20.83 10.38 -0.45
C LYS A 361 20.15 10.07 -1.79
N TRP A 362 20.02 8.80 -2.15
CA TRP A 362 19.40 8.40 -3.42
C TRP A 362 17.92 8.78 -3.49
N ILE A 363 17.19 8.63 -2.38
CA ILE A 363 15.78 9.02 -2.29
C ILE A 363 15.64 10.55 -2.29
N ASP A 364 16.48 11.26 -1.55
CA ASP A 364 16.47 12.73 -1.55
C ASP A 364 16.72 13.28 -2.96
N LEU A 365 17.65 12.68 -3.70
CA LEU A 365 17.96 13.06 -5.09
C LEU A 365 16.87 12.68 -6.10
N ARG A 366 16.14 11.58 -5.88
CA ARG A 366 15.14 11.07 -6.84
C ARG A 366 13.73 11.60 -6.59
N PHE A 367 13.35 11.84 -5.32
CA PHE A 367 12.00 12.24 -4.91
C PHE A 367 11.89 13.72 -4.51
N PHE A 368 12.92 14.32 -3.92
CA PHE A 368 12.90 15.74 -3.50
C PHE A 368 13.53 16.70 -4.52
N ARG A 369 13.86 16.22 -5.73
CA ARG A 369 14.44 17.05 -6.80
C ARG A 369 13.61 18.30 -7.13
N ARG A 370 12.30 18.29 -6.89
CA ARG A 370 11.40 19.44 -7.18
C ARG A 370 11.20 20.43 -6.03
N LYS A 371 11.64 20.14 -4.80
CA LYS A 371 11.36 21.03 -3.64
C LYS A 371 12.58 21.77 -3.12
N TYR A 372 13.79 21.26 -3.38
CA TYR A 372 15.02 21.94 -3.02
C TYR A 372 15.36 23.09 -3.99
N ASP A 373 14.89 23.00 -5.23
CA ASP A 373 15.08 24.07 -6.22
C ASP A 373 14.21 25.29 -5.94
N THR A 374 12.99 25.16 -5.40
CA THR A 374 12.10 26.32 -5.20
C THR A 374 12.60 27.29 -4.13
N GLU A 375 13.21 26.81 -3.04
CA GLU A 375 13.74 27.70 -2.00
C GLU A 375 15.05 28.37 -2.44
N LYS A 376 15.95 27.65 -3.13
CA LYS A 376 17.19 28.23 -3.69
C LYS A 376 16.93 29.15 -4.88
N THR A 377 15.98 28.82 -5.76
CA THR A 377 15.58 29.73 -6.86
C THR A 377 14.82 30.94 -6.32
N LEU A 378 13.99 30.81 -5.28
CA LEU A 378 13.32 31.95 -4.66
C LEU A 378 14.27 32.85 -3.86
N GLU A 379 15.30 32.29 -3.21
CA GLU A 379 16.37 33.06 -2.58
C GLU A 379 17.29 33.73 -3.61
N ALA A 380 17.67 33.03 -4.67
CA ALA A 380 18.44 33.61 -5.78
C ALA A 380 17.64 34.71 -6.51
N PHE A 381 16.33 34.51 -6.70
CA PHE A 381 15.41 35.49 -7.29
C PHE A 381 15.18 36.69 -6.35
N ARG A 382 15.05 36.48 -5.04
CA ARG A 382 14.97 37.57 -4.05
C ARG A 382 16.27 38.37 -3.95
N GLN A 383 17.43 37.72 -4.12
CA GLN A 383 18.72 38.42 -4.15
C GLN A 383 18.91 39.19 -5.48
N ASN A 384 18.46 38.65 -6.62
CA ASN A 384 18.56 39.31 -7.92
C ASN A 384 17.59 40.50 -8.08
N ILE A 385 16.38 40.47 -7.51
CA ILE A 385 15.42 41.59 -7.57
C ILE A 385 15.96 42.85 -6.87
N ARG A 386 16.83 42.69 -5.86
CA ARG A 386 17.38 43.82 -5.10
C ARG A 386 18.52 44.56 -5.80
N GLN A 387 19.05 44.03 -6.91
CA GLN A 387 20.28 44.55 -7.53
C GLN A 387 20.13 45.06 -8.98
N LYS A 388 18.96 44.92 -9.65
CA LYS A 388 18.81 45.36 -11.05
C LYS A 388 17.64 46.32 -11.27
N VAL A 389 17.99 47.56 -11.60
CA VAL A 389 17.08 48.71 -11.84
C VAL A 389 16.62 48.75 -13.31
N ASN A 390 16.22 47.62 -13.89
CA ASN A 390 15.71 47.61 -15.27
C ASN A 390 14.57 46.60 -15.47
N LEU A 391 13.36 47.14 -15.70
CA LEU A 391 12.10 46.38 -15.82
C LEU A 391 12.11 45.34 -16.97
N ASN A 392 12.85 45.62 -18.05
CA ASN A 392 12.92 44.71 -19.20
C ASN A 392 13.72 43.44 -18.87
N GLN A 393 14.83 43.56 -18.12
CA GLN A 393 15.63 42.39 -17.74
C GLN A 393 14.91 41.46 -16.75
N LEU A 394 14.10 42.03 -15.85
CA LEU A 394 13.26 41.24 -14.93
C LEU A 394 12.16 40.47 -15.65
N THR A 395 11.64 41.04 -16.74
CA THR A 395 10.58 40.42 -17.56
C THR A 395 11.10 39.20 -18.29
N ASP A 396 12.25 39.34 -18.96
CA ASP A 396 12.87 38.26 -19.73
C ASP A 396 13.31 37.10 -18.82
N GLU A 397 13.86 37.39 -17.65
CA GLU A 397 14.30 36.38 -16.69
C GLU A 397 13.11 35.63 -16.06
N LEU A 398 11.97 36.30 -15.86
CA LEU A 398 10.74 35.69 -15.33
C LEU A 398 10.08 34.79 -16.37
N ILE A 399 10.06 35.18 -17.64
CA ILE A 399 9.58 34.35 -18.75
C ILE A 399 10.45 33.11 -18.91
N ASN A 400 11.79 33.27 -18.93
CA ASN A 400 12.72 32.15 -19.05
C ASN A 400 12.62 31.18 -17.86
N MET A 401 12.46 31.69 -16.64
CA MET A 401 12.28 30.84 -15.46
C MET A 401 10.96 30.05 -15.51
N VAL A 402 9.88 30.66 -16.00
CA VAL A 402 8.58 29.98 -16.15
C VAL A 402 8.64 28.94 -17.25
N ASP A 403 9.33 29.23 -18.36
CA ASP A 403 9.52 28.29 -19.47
C ASP A 403 10.34 27.06 -19.03
N ASP A 404 11.48 27.29 -18.38
CA ASP A 404 12.36 26.22 -17.88
C ASP A 404 11.70 25.37 -16.78
N THR A 405 10.86 25.98 -15.93
CA THR A 405 10.29 25.29 -14.76
C THR A 405 8.98 24.57 -15.08
N ILE A 406 8.16 25.13 -15.97
CA ILE A 406 6.76 24.71 -16.16
C ILE A 406 6.49 24.20 -17.58
N GLN A 407 7.34 24.52 -18.58
CA GLN A 407 7.16 24.19 -20.00
C GLN A 407 5.72 24.35 -20.51
N PRO A 408 5.10 25.54 -20.36
CA PRO A 408 3.74 25.76 -20.83
C PRO A 408 3.69 25.90 -22.36
N GLU A 409 2.57 25.51 -22.97
CA GLU A 409 2.33 25.73 -24.42
C GLU A 409 2.24 27.23 -24.78
N HIS A 410 1.87 28.11 -23.84
CA HIS A 410 1.80 29.56 -24.04
C HIS A 410 2.12 30.35 -22.76
N ILE A 411 2.91 31.42 -22.88
CA ILE A 411 3.22 32.39 -21.81
C ILE A 411 2.76 33.79 -22.25
N SER A 412 2.01 34.49 -21.41
CA SER A 412 1.71 35.92 -21.61
C SER A 412 1.92 36.69 -20.30
N LEU A 413 2.68 37.79 -20.38
CA LEU A 413 2.99 38.65 -19.24
C LEU A 413 2.45 40.06 -19.50
N TRP A 414 1.50 40.50 -18.66
CA TRP A 414 0.87 41.80 -18.78
C TRP A 414 1.41 42.74 -17.71
N ILE A 415 2.28 43.67 -18.10
CA ILE A 415 2.84 44.69 -17.21
C ILE A 415 2.01 45.96 -17.35
N ARG A 416 1.54 46.49 -16.22
CA ARG A 416 0.78 47.74 -16.18
C ARG A 416 1.77 48.92 -16.18
N GLY A 417 2.06 49.48 -17.34
CA GLY A 417 2.85 50.71 -17.52
C GLY A 417 2.12 51.70 -18.43
N SER A 418 2.18 52.99 -18.10
CA SER A 418 1.46 54.11 -18.73
C SER A 418 1.62 54.17 -20.25
N GLU A 419 0.54 54.55 -20.93
CA GLU A 419 0.45 54.88 -22.36
C GLU A 419 1.75 55.50 -22.93
N ASN A 420 2.53 54.75 -23.72
CA ASN A 420 3.38 55.21 -24.84
C ASN A 420 4.53 54.27 -25.26
N SER A 421 4.38 52.94 -25.16
CA SER A 421 5.36 52.04 -25.78
C SER A 421 4.71 50.81 -26.41
N ALA A 422 3.70 51.04 -27.25
CA ALA A 422 3.38 50.11 -28.33
C ALA A 422 4.37 50.35 -29.47
N LYS A 423 5.58 49.80 -29.37
CA LYS A 423 6.49 49.73 -30.52
C LYS A 423 7.30 48.43 -30.48
N ASN A 424 6.82 47.49 -31.31
CA ASN A 424 7.56 46.43 -31.99
C ASN A 424 8.34 45.42 -31.13
N VAL A 425 7.65 44.37 -30.68
CA VAL A 425 8.23 43.02 -30.52
C VAL A 425 7.21 41.97 -30.99
N PHE A 426 6.68 42.16 -32.20
CA PHE A 426 6.01 41.10 -32.95
C PHE A 426 6.75 40.97 -34.28
N ASP A 427 7.88 40.27 -34.25
CA ASP A 427 8.50 39.80 -35.49
C ASP A 427 9.29 38.52 -35.19
N ASN A 428 8.58 37.40 -35.09
CA ASN A 428 8.83 36.21 -35.88
C ASN A 428 7.95 35.04 -35.43
N HIS A 429 7.25 34.49 -36.42
CA HIS A 429 6.51 33.22 -36.46
C HIS A 429 5.02 33.24 -36.05
N HIS A 430 4.19 33.13 -37.10
CA HIS A 430 2.74 32.87 -37.14
C HIS A 430 1.80 34.09 -37.05
N GLU A 431 1.93 35.04 -37.98
CA GLU A 431 0.75 35.72 -38.52
C GLU A 431 0.02 34.76 -39.47
N ASP A 432 -1.22 34.34 -39.13
CA ASP A 432 -2.30 34.14 -40.11
C ASP A 432 -3.68 33.77 -39.52
N MET A 433 -3.85 33.55 -38.20
CA MET A 433 -5.13 32.99 -37.70
C MET A 433 -6.10 33.94 -36.96
N PHE A 434 -5.75 35.22 -36.69
CA PHE A 434 -6.62 36.06 -35.82
C PHE A 434 -6.99 37.46 -36.36
N ARG A 435 -6.78 37.74 -37.66
CA ARG A 435 -7.04 39.09 -38.19
C ARG A 435 -8.47 39.35 -38.67
N ASN A 436 -9.40 38.39 -38.61
CA ASN A 436 -10.71 38.54 -39.26
C ASN A 436 -11.94 38.74 -38.35
N ASP A 437 -11.82 38.63 -37.02
CA ASP A 437 -13.02 38.55 -36.16
C ASP A 437 -13.36 39.83 -35.36
N TYR A 438 -12.56 40.90 -35.48
CA TYR A 438 -12.77 42.14 -34.70
C TYR A 438 -13.24 43.36 -35.52
N ARG A 439 -13.56 43.20 -36.82
CA ARG A 439 -13.90 44.34 -37.70
C ARG A 439 -15.39 44.53 -38.02
N ASN A 440 -16.27 43.64 -37.57
CA ASN A 440 -17.69 43.69 -37.97
C ASN A 440 -18.69 44.16 -36.90
N ASP A 441 -18.28 44.46 -35.66
CA ASP A 441 -19.23 44.70 -34.55
C ASP A 441 -19.43 46.18 -34.15
N LEU A 442 -19.04 47.14 -35.00
CA LEU A 442 -19.20 48.58 -34.73
C LEU A 442 -19.92 49.39 -35.82
N ARG A 443 -20.70 48.75 -36.70
CA ARG A 443 -21.56 49.47 -37.66
C ARG A 443 -22.91 48.79 -37.84
N THR A 444 -23.84 49.03 -36.91
CA THR A 444 -25.30 49.11 -37.18
C THR A 444 -26.07 49.42 -35.89
N HIS A 445 -26.00 50.67 -35.43
CA HIS A 445 -27.08 51.29 -34.65
C HIS A 445 -27.14 52.77 -35.03
N LYS A 446 -28.00 53.10 -36.01
CA LYS A 446 -28.71 54.39 -36.09
C LYS A 446 -29.73 54.38 -37.23
N ILE A 447 -30.97 54.65 -36.81
CA ILE A 447 -32.21 54.99 -37.54
C ILE A 447 -32.97 53.81 -38.10
#